data_AF-A0A6A6X358-F1
#
_entry.id   AF-A0A6A6X358-F1
#
_cell.length_a   1.000
_cell.length_b   1.000
_cell.length_c   1.000
_cell.angle_alpha   90.00
_cell.angle_beta   90.00
_cell.angle_gamma   90.00
#
_symmetry.space_group_name_H-M   'P 1'
#
loop_
_entity.id
_entity.type
_entity.pdbx_description
1 polymer ?
#
loop_
_entity_poly.entity_id
_entity_poly.type
_entity_poly.pdbx_seq_one_letter_code
_entity_poly.pdbx_strand_id
1 'polypeptide(L)'
;MRLLYYTTDRELRWTEDLICDDQFPPYAILSHTWQEGQEVTFDDLINNNGKGKAGFDKIQFCAQQAERDGLRYFWVDTCCINKSSSTELSEAINSMFRWYQNAQRCYVYLPDVSDDGCNGEGDASRRWKPAFKKSRWFTRGWTLQELVSPKQVEFFSREGQRLGDKQSLEQTLHEITGIPIEALRGSPLSNFSEDERFSWAATRQTTRKEDMAYCLLGIFDIQMPLLYGEGQQKAMRRLRKEIQGAKVDVSASLAVQSDRRRWDEEVDKIRCWLSAPDPSTNYQKALKQRQDDTGIWFLESDQYDRWKTDAASFLWLHGIPGCGKTILSSTILQSVLQYCKEDPNKVVAYFYFDFNDVQKQSPELMLHSLICQLLQQFVKIPASLNTLFSSSNNGQQQPSLHTLEEMLQQIIQELPHVYMVLDAMDECSKRAELVDILETLAAWQLQNLHILMTSRRERDIESSLETFMDRQTFICIQSELVDKDIQKYVQRRLSDDKRLNKWGKNFTLRQEIEAALMKGAHGMFRWAACQLDMLGECRSRATLRKALTTLPLAKLTRSTPFPFYSG
;
A
#
# COMPACT_ATOMS: atom_id res chain seq x y z
N MET A 1 -5.80 -6.67 -8.13
CA MET A 1 -6.42 -7.93 -8.60
C MET A 1 -6.49 -7.92 -10.12
N ARG A 2 -6.32 -9.06 -10.80
CA ARG A 2 -6.55 -9.19 -12.26
C ARG A 2 -7.71 -10.11 -12.52
N LEU A 3 -8.55 -9.76 -13.48
CA LEU A 3 -9.65 -10.60 -13.95
C LEU A 3 -9.37 -11.13 -15.35
N LEU A 4 -9.83 -12.33 -15.63
CA LEU A 4 -9.85 -12.93 -16.95
C LEU A 4 -11.12 -12.55 -17.71
N TYR A 5 -10.99 -12.45 -19.03
CA TYR A 5 -12.13 -12.35 -19.95
C TYR A 5 -11.75 -12.97 -21.30
N TYR A 6 -12.77 -13.36 -22.07
CA TYR A 6 -12.58 -13.69 -23.49
C TYR A 6 -12.68 -12.44 -24.35
N THR A 7 -11.71 -12.30 -25.26
CA THR A 7 -11.80 -11.36 -26.38
C THR A 7 -12.84 -11.82 -27.40
N THR A 8 -13.21 -10.95 -28.34
CA THR A 8 -14.09 -11.30 -29.48
C THR A 8 -13.59 -12.50 -30.28
N ASP A 9 -12.26 -12.71 -30.30
CA ASP A 9 -11.60 -13.80 -31.02
C ASP A 9 -11.46 -15.08 -30.17
N ARG A 10 -12.13 -15.14 -29.01
CA ARG A 10 -12.08 -16.25 -28.03
C ARG A 10 -10.68 -16.54 -27.48
N GLU A 11 -9.82 -15.52 -27.41
CA GLU A 11 -8.58 -15.59 -26.64
C GLU A 11 -8.79 -15.13 -25.20
N LEU A 12 -8.22 -15.86 -24.23
CA LEU A 12 -8.18 -15.45 -22.83
C LEU A 12 -7.18 -14.33 -22.63
N ARG A 13 -7.62 -13.23 -22.00
CA ARG A 13 -6.75 -12.11 -21.60
C ARG A 13 -7.08 -11.64 -20.19
N TRP A 14 -6.14 -10.91 -19.59
CA TRP A 14 -6.33 -10.25 -18.31
C TRP A 14 -6.73 -8.78 -18.49
N THR A 15 -7.43 -8.25 -17.50
CA THR A 15 -7.50 -6.82 -17.25
C THR A 15 -6.14 -6.28 -16.82
N GLU A 16 -5.98 -4.96 -16.84
CA GLU A 16 -4.94 -4.29 -16.05
C GLU A 16 -5.13 -4.59 -14.54
N ASP A 17 -4.09 -4.34 -13.75
CA ASP A 17 -4.13 -4.50 -12.30
C ASP A 17 -5.15 -3.53 -11.69
N LEU A 18 -6.25 -4.08 -11.16
CA LEU A 18 -7.29 -3.32 -10.48
C LEU A 18 -6.89 -3.11 -9.01
N ILE A 19 -6.72 -1.85 -8.58
CA ILE A 19 -6.09 -1.49 -7.29
C ILE A 19 -7.14 -1.12 -6.22
N CYS A 20 -8.33 -0.67 -6.61
CA CYS A 20 -9.40 -0.27 -5.67
C CYS A 20 -10.65 -1.15 -5.82
N ASP A 21 -11.29 -1.48 -4.68
CA ASP A 21 -12.49 -2.34 -4.64
C ASP A 21 -13.67 -1.74 -5.45
N ASP A 22 -13.80 -0.41 -5.48
CA ASP A 22 -14.85 0.31 -6.24
C ASP A 22 -14.65 0.25 -7.77
N GLN A 23 -13.49 -0.24 -8.23
CA GLN A 23 -13.17 -0.39 -9.65
C GLN A 23 -13.40 -1.81 -10.17
N PHE A 24 -13.77 -2.77 -9.31
CA PHE A 24 -13.99 -4.14 -9.76
C PHE A 24 -15.31 -4.23 -10.56
N PRO A 25 -15.25 -4.55 -11.88
CA PRO A 25 -16.46 -4.84 -12.63
C PRO A 25 -17.10 -6.13 -12.08
N PRO A 26 -18.40 -6.36 -12.24
CA PRO A 26 -19.03 -7.61 -11.79
C PRO A 26 -18.33 -8.84 -12.39
N TYR A 27 -17.96 -9.79 -11.53
CA TYR A 27 -17.17 -10.96 -11.92
C TYR A 27 -17.63 -12.25 -11.23
N ALA A 28 -17.36 -13.37 -11.89
CA ALA A 28 -17.44 -14.70 -11.31
C ALA A 28 -16.10 -15.12 -10.70
N ILE A 29 -16.11 -16.02 -9.73
CA ILE A 29 -14.88 -16.56 -9.13
C ILE A 29 -14.92 -18.09 -9.14
N LEU A 30 -13.82 -18.72 -9.54
CA LEU A 30 -13.70 -20.17 -9.53
C LEU A 30 -13.15 -20.64 -8.18
N SER A 31 -13.83 -21.61 -7.59
CA SER A 31 -13.35 -22.40 -6.47
C SER A 31 -13.11 -23.83 -6.95
N HIS A 32 -11.90 -24.34 -6.77
CA HIS A 32 -11.54 -25.67 -7.27
C HIS A 32 -10.40 -26.27 -6.45
N THR A 33 -10.15 -27.57 -6.65
CA THR A 33 -8.98 -28.23 -6.04
C THR A 33 -7.85 -28.39 -7.04
N TRP A 34 -6.64 -28.08 -6.58
CA TRP A 34 -5.44 -28.17 -7.42
C TRP A 34 -5.00 -29.62 -7.62
N GLN A 35 -4.51 -29.89 -8.82
CA GLN A 35 -3.81 -31.11 -9.21
C GLN A 35 -2.35 -30.76 -9.54
N GLU A 36 -1.42 -31.45 -8.90
CA GLU A 36 0.01 -31.16 -9.03
C GLU A 36 0.48 -31.30 -10.49
N GLY A 37 1.13 -30.26 -11.00
CA GLY A 37 1.64 -30.21 -12.38
C GLY A 37 0.58 -30.04 -13.48
N GLN A 38 -0.71 -30.04 -13.15
CA GLN A 38 -1.82 -29.98 -14.11
C GLN A 38 -2.59 -28.66 -14.09
N GLU A 39 -2.25 -27.72 -13.21
CA GLU A 39 -2.85 -26.39 -13.22
C GLU A 39 -2.18 -25.48 -14.27
N VAL A 40 -2.98 -24.60 -14.86
CA VAL A 40 -2.49 -23.52 -15.72
C VAL A 40 -2.06 -22.37 -14.82
N THR A 41 -0.79 -22.02 -14.89
CA THR A 41 -0.22 -20.90 -14.13
C THR A 41 -0.31 -19.59 -14.91
N PHE A 42 -0.02 -18.47 -14.24
CA PHE A 42 0.13 -17.16 -14.86
C PHE A 42 1.12 -17.21 -16.05
N ASP A 43 2.29 -17.83 -15.84
CA ASP A 43 3.32 -17.96 -16.88
C ASP A 43 2.88 -18.87 -18.04
N ASP A 44 2.06 -19.91 -17.76
CA ASP A 44 1.53 -20.78 -18.82
C ASP A 44 0.55 -20.06 -19.74
N LEU A 45 -0.28 -19.15 -19.20
CA LEU A 45 -1.18 -18.34 -20.03
C LEU A 45 -0.39 -17.29 -20.83
N ILE A 46 0.64 -16.66 -20.26
CA ILE A 46 1.49 -15.70 -21.00
C ILE A 46 2.14 -16.38 -22.21
N ASN A 47 2.65 -17.60 -22.01
CA ASN A 47 3.37 -18.34 -23.04
C ASN A 47 2.44 -19.21 -23.92
N ASN A 48 1.12 -19.13 -23.75
CA ASN A 48 0.13 -19.97 -24.44
C ASN A 48 0.34 -21.50 -24.30
N ASN A 49 0.96 -21.94 -23.21
CA ASN A 49 1.29 -23.34 -22.92
C ASN A 49 0.24 -24.06 -22.06
N GLY A 50 -0.86 -23.39 -21.72
CA GLY A 50 -1.89 -23.92 -20.82
C GLY A 50 -2.84 -24.96 -21.43
N LYS A 51 -3.06 -24.95 -22.75
CA LYS A 51 -4.17 -25.68 -23.42
C LYS A 51 -4.13 -27.21 -23.27
N GLY A 52 -2.98 -27.79 -22.94
CA GLY A 52 -2.82 -29.24 -22.75
C GLY A 52 -2.99 -29.72 -21.31
N LYS A 53 -3.25 -28.82 -20.36
CA LYS A 53 -3.33 -29.15 -18.92
C LYS A 53 -4.79 -29.28 -18.47
N ALA A 54 -5.09 -30.22 -17.58
CA ALA A 54 -6.44 -30.40 -17.04
C ALA A 54 -7.01 -29.16 -16.32
N GLY A 55 -6.15 -28.29 -15.79
CA GLY A 55 -6.56 -27.00 -15.22
C GLY A 55 -7.16 -26.05 -16.25
N PHE A 56 -6.84 -26.21 -17.54
CA PHE A 56 -7.43 -25.41 -18.61
C PHE A 56 -8.93 -25.70 -18.77
N ASP A 57 -9.34 -26.96 -18.62
CA ASP A 57 -10.75 -27.35 -18.67
C ASP A 57 -11.57 -26.65 -17.58
N LYS A 58 -10.97 -26.44 -16.39
CA LYS A 58 -11.61 -25.72 -15.29
C LYS A 58 -11.78 -24.22 -15.60
N ILE A 59 -10.76 -23.61 -16.21
CA ILE A 59 -10.80 -22.22 -16.65
C ILE A 59 -11.88 -22.06 -17.74
N GLN A 60 -11.92 -22.98 -18.70
CA GLN A 60 -12.90 -22.98 -19.77
C GLN A 60 -14.32 -23.17 -19.23
N PHE A 61 -14.52 -24.10 -18.30
CA PHE A 61 -15.79 -24.28 -17.60
C PHE A 61 -16.23 -22.97 -16.91
N CYS A 62 -15.34 -22.36 -16.11
CA CYS A 62 -15.64 -21.12 -15.39
C CYS A 62 -16.06 -20.01 -16.35
N ALA A 63 -15.33 -19.84 -17.45
CA ALA A 63 -15.61 -18.82 -18.44
C ALA A 63 -16.95 -19.05 -19.17
N GLN A 64 -17.24 -20.29 -19.54
CA GLN A 64 -18.52 -20.65 -20.17
C GLN A 64 -19.70 -20.46 -19.21
N GLN A 65 -19.53 -20.80 -17.94
CA GLN A 65 -20.58 -20.62 -16.94
C GLN A 65 -20.79 -19.13 -16.60
N ALA A 66 -19.70 -18.35 -16.50
CA ALA A 66 -19.77 -16.89 -16.33
C ALA A 66 -20.53 -16.24 -17.50
N GLU A 67 -20.26 -16.64 -18.74
CA GLU A 67 -20.96 -16.14 -19.93
C GLU A 67 -22.47 -16.45 -19.88
N ARG A 68 -22.85 -17.68 -19.48
CA ARG A 68 -24.27 -18.07 -19.31
C ARG A 68 -24.99 -17.22 -18.26
N ASP A 69 -24.28 -16.82 -17.21
CA ASP A 69 -24.81 -15.99 -16.12
C ASP A 69 -24.67 -14.47 -16.39
N GLY A 70 -24.24 -14.09 -17.59
CA GLY A 70 -24.13 -12.69 -18.03
C GLY A 70 -22.91 -11.94 -17.46
N LEU A 71 -21.90 -12.67 -16.98
CA LEU A 71 -20.67 -12.12 -16.41
C LEU A 71 -19.55 -12.15 -17.43
N ARG A 72 -19.06 -10.97 -17.82
CA ARG A 72 -17.95 -10.83 -18.77
C ARG A 72 -16.60 -11.24 -18.16
N TYR A 73 -16.43 -11.00 -16.87
CA TYR A 73 -15.17 -11.17 -16.16
C TYR A 73 -15.25 -12.34 -15.18
N PHE A 74 -14.14 -13.04 -15.01
CA PHE A 74 -14.04 -14.09 -14.02
C PHE A 74 -12.62 -14.18 -13.44
N TRP A 75 -12.47 -14.82 -12.29
CA TRP A 75 -11.20 -14.94 -11.58
C TRP A 75 -10.85 -16.38 -11.26
N VAL A 76 -9.58 -16.73 -11.46
CA VAL A 76 -9.01 -18.05 -11.13
C VAL A 76 -7.64 -17.85 -10.46
N ASP A 77 -7.48 -18.34 -9.24
CA ASP A 77 -6.30 -18.16 -8.40
C ASP A 77 -4.99 -18.68 -9.02
N THR A 78 -5.07 -19.73 -9.84
CA THR A 78 -3.89 -20.36 -10.45
C THR A 78 -3.21 -19.50 -11.50
N CYS A 79 -3.98 -18.67 -12.21
CA CYS A 79 -3.48 -17.88 -13.33
C CYS A 79 -3.81 -16.37 -13.28
N CYS A 80 -4.61 -15.91 -12.32
CA CYS A 80 -4.77 -14.47 -12.04
C CYS A 80 -3.73 -13.92 -11.07
N ILE A 81 -3.04 -14.78 -10.31
CA ILE A 81 -1.98 -14.40 -9.36
C ILE A 81 -0.63 -14.84 -9.92
N ASN A 82 0.32 -13.91 -10.01
CA ASN A 82 1.72 -14.22 -10.28
C ASN A 82 2.39 -14.75 -9.01
N LYS A 83 2.34 -16.08 -8.83
CA LYS A 83 2.91 -16.78 -7.66
C LYS A 83 4.45 -16.68 -7.59
N SER A 84 5.12 -16.23 -8.66
CA SER A 84 6.57 -15.98 -8.68
C SER A 84 6.94 -14.64 -8.03
N SER A 85 5.99 -13.71 -7.90
CA SER A 85 6.14 -12.45 -7.17
C SER A 85 5.71 -12.63 -5.71
N SER A 86 6.67 -12.59 -4.77
CA SER A 86 6.37 -12.74 -3.33
C SER A 86 5.49 -11.62 -2.78
N THR A 87 5.66 -10.39 -3.30
CA THR A 87 4.85 -9.23 -2.94
C THR A 87 3.40 -9.44 -3.35
N GLU A 88 3.17 -9.80 -4.61
CA GLU A 88 1.82 -10.02 -5.13
C GLU A 88 1.15 -11.22 -4.45
N LEU A 89 1.89 -12.30 -4.21
CA LEU A 89 1.37 -13.46 -3.49
C LEU A 89 0.92 -13.09 -2.07
N SER A 90 1.69 -12.24 -1.38
CA SER A 90 1.34 -11.75 -0.04
C SER A 90 0.10 -10.85 -0.05
N GLU A 91 0.02 -9.91 -0.98
CA GLU A 91 -1.15 -9.06 -1.16
C GLU A 91 -2.39 -9.87 -1.52
N ALA A 92 -2.25 -10.85 -2.42
CA ALA A 92 -3.34 -11.70 -2.87
C ALA A 92 -3.92 -12.54 -1.74
N ILE A 93 -3.08 -13.20 -0.93
CA ILE A 93 -3.55 -14.02 0.19
C ILE A 93 -4.27 -13.18 1.25
N ASN A 94 -3.75 -11.99 1.58
CA ASN A 94 -4.42 -11.08 2.53
C ASN A 94 -5.73 -10.49 1.98
N SER A 95 -5.92 -10.48 0.65
CA SER A 95 -7.10 -9.93 -0.02
C SER A 95 -8.11 -10.99 -0.47
N MET A 96 -7.72 -12.27 -0.51
CA MET A 96 -8.48 -13.32 -1.18
C MET A 96 -9.88 -13.49 -0.58
N PHE A 97 -10.02 -13.39 0.74
CA PHE A 97 -11.33 -13.46 1.38
C PHE A 97 -12.27 -12.40 0.85
N ARG A 98 -11.81 -11.15 0.69
CA ARG A 98 -12.59 -10.04 0.14
C ARG A 98 -12.93 -10.26 -1.33
N TRP A 99 -12.00 -10.80 -2.12
CA TRP A 99 -12.27 -11.15 -3.52
C TRP A 99 -13.36 -12.23 -3.67
N TYR A 100 -13.41 -13.21 -2.77
CA TYR A 100 -14.52 -14.16 -2.73
C TYR A 100 -15.83 -13.51 -2.25
N GLN A 101 -15.75 -12.57 -1.31
CA GLN A 101 -16.92 -11.85 -0.77
C GLN A 101 -17.61 -10.97 -1.82
N ASN A 102 -16.81 -10.30 -2.65
CA ASN A 102 -17.27 -9.34 -3.66
C ASN A 102 -17.64 -10.00 -5.00
N ALA A 103 -17.31 -11.28 -5.20
CA ALA A 103 -17.71 -12.00 -6.40
C ALA A 103 -19.24 -12.13 -6.48
N GLN A 104 -19.80 -11.88 -7.67
CA GLN A 104 -21.25 -11.99 -7.88
C GLN A 104 -21.72 -13.45 -7.88
N ARG A 105 -20.84 -14.36 -8.32
CA ARG A 105 -21.04 -15.82 -8.33
C ARG A 105 -19.74 -16.53 -8.02
N CYS A 106 -19.78 -17.51 -7.12
CA CYS A 106 -18.68 -18.44 -6.90
C CYS A 106 -19.05 -19.82 -7.44
N TYR A 107 -18.31 -20.29 -8.45
CA TYR A 107 -18.51 -21.61 -9.04
C TYR A 107 -17.55 -22.61 -8.41
N VAL A 108 -18.09 -23.61 -7.73
CA VAL A 108 -17.32 -24.72 -7.15
C VAL A 108 -17.32 -25.87 -8.15
N TYR A 109 -16.16 -26.14 -8.74
CA TYR A 109 -15.99 -27.23 -9.70
C TYR A 109 -15.40 -28.47 -9.02
N LEU A 110 -16.16 -29.57 -9.02
CA LEU A 110 -15.84 -30.81 -8.31
C LEU A 110 -15.42 -31.93 -9.28
N PRO A 111 -14.12 -32.08 -9.59
CA PRO A 111 -13.66 -33.07 -10.56
C PRO A 111 -13.81 -34.53 -10.10
N ASP A 112 -14.12 -34.76 -8.82
CA ASP A 112 -14.30 -36.07 -8.21
C ASP A 112 -15.77 -36.46 -7.98
N VAL A 113 -16.70 -35.65 -8.48
CA VAL A 113 -18.14 -35.90 -8.42
C VAL A 113 -18.68 -36.01 -9.84
N SER A 114 -19.21 -37.19 -10.19
CA SER A 114 -19.88 -37.45 -11.47
C SER A 114 -21.39 -37.45 -11.28
N ASP A 115 -22.12 -36.91 -12.25
CA ASP A 115 -23.58 -37.07 -12.34
C ASP A 115 -23.93 -37.84 -13.62
N ASP A 116 -23.82 -39.18 -13.56
CA ASP A 116 -24.07 -40.07 -14.69
C ASP A 116 -25.59 -40.10 -15.00
N GLY A 117 -26.03 -39.20 -15.88
CA GLY A 117 -27.43 -38.91 -16.22
C GLY A 117 -28.22 -40.01 -16.94
N CYS A 118 -28.25 -41.23 -16.43
CA CYS A 118 -29.10 -42.30 -16.96
C CYS A 118 -30.50 -42.32 -16.31
N ASN A 119 -31.46 -41.70 -17.00
CA ASN A 119 -32.92 -41.89 -17.05
C ASN A 119 -33.66 -42.54 -15.85
N GLY A 120 -34.59 -41.78 -15.26
CA GLY A 120 -35.72 -42.32 -14.49
C GLY A 120 -36.36 -41.28 -13.57
N GLU A 121 -37.52 -40.76 -13.97
CA GLU A 121 -38.39 -39.93 -13.12
C GLU A 121 -38.83 -40.71 -11.87
N GLY A 122 -38.67 -40.10 -10.70
CA GLY A 122 -39.19 -40.60 -9.42
C GLY A 122 -38.11 -40.96 -8.40
N ASP A 123 -37.84 -40.04 -7.47
CA ASP A 123 -37.22 -40.22 -6.14
C ASP A 123 -36.00 -41.19 -5.99
N ALA A 124 -35.26 -41.42 -7.08
CA ALA A 124 -33.93 -42.02 -7.12
C ALA A 124 -32.86 -40.98 -6.69
N SER A 125 -33.08 -40.42 -5.49
CA SER A 125 -32.50 -39.19 -4.96
C SER A 125 -30.98 -39.06 -5.17
N ARG A 126 -30.58 -38.12 -6.06
CA ARG A 126 -29.24 -37.52 -6.17
C ARG A 126 -28.08 -38.52 -5.95
N ARG A 127 -27.87 -39.46 -6.88
CA ARG A 127 -26.78 -40.46 -6.83
C ARG A 127 -25.38 -39.86 -6.62
N TRP A 128 -25.17 -38.61 -6.99
CA TRP A 128 -23.95 -37.86 -6.75
C TRP A 128 -23.73 -37.49 -5.26
N LYS A 129 -24.77 -37.45 -4.41
CA LYS A 129 -24.69 -37.01 -3.00
C LYS A 129 -23.60 -37.73 -2.19
N PRO A 130 -23.46 -39.07 -2.24
CA PRO A 130 -22.39 -39.76 -1.54
C PRO A 130 -20.99 -39.36 -2.03
N ALA A 131 -20.81 -39.14 -3.34
CA ALA A 131 -19.54 -38.67 -3.90
C ALA A 131 -19.26 -37.22 -3.49
N PHE A 132 -20.29 -36.36 -3.50
CA PHE A 132 -20.22 -34.98 -3.02
C PHE A 132 -19.81 -34.90 -1.55
N LYS A 133 -20.44 -35.68 -0.66
CA LYS A 133 -20.07 -35.75 0.76
C LYS A 133 -18.61 -36.16 0.99
N LYS A 134 -18.03 -36.93 0.05
CA LYS A 134 -16.64 -37.41 0.11
C LYS A 134 -15.69 -36.57 -0.74
N SER A 135 -16.16 -35.48 -1.35
CA SER A 135 -15.33 -34.71 -2.27
C SER A 135 -14.12 -34.13 -1.54
N ARG A 136 -12.97 -34.22 -2.20
CA ARG A 136 -11.71 -33.64 -1.74
C ARG A 136 -11.81 -32.14 -1.54
N TRP A 137 -12.79 -31.46 -2.16
CA TRP A 137 -12.97 -30.02 -1.99
C TRP A 137 -13.24 -29.65 -0.53
N PHE A 138 -13.98 -30.46 0.21
CA PHE A 138 -14.28 -30.23 1.63
C PHE A 138 -13.08 -30.44 2.56
N THR A 139 -12.02 -31.11 2.08
CA THR A 139 -10.82 -31.39 2.88
C THR A 139 -9.70 -30.39 2.66
N ARG A 140 -9.86 -29.40 1.78
CA ARG A 140 -8.82 -28.37 1.52
C ARG A 140 -8.99 -27.18 2.44
N GLY A 141 -7.87 -26.64 2.94
CA GLY A 141 -7.88 -25.46 3.82
C GLY A 141 -8.50 -24.21 3.17
N TRP A 142 -7.99 -23.83 2.01
CA TRP A 142 -8.41 -22.61 1.29
C TRP A 142 -9.88 -22.60 0.89
N THR A 143 -10.48 -23.76 0.58
CA THR A 143 -11.90 -23.84 0.22
C THR A 143 -12.85 -23.45 1.35
N LEU A 144 -12.34 -23.24 2.58
CA LEU A 144 -13.14 -22.78 3.72
C LEU A 144 -13.64 -21.36 3.49
N GLN A 145 -12.71 -20.45 3.20
CA GLN A 145 -13.07 -19.08 2.87
C GLN A 145 -13.84 -18.99 1.56
N GLU A 146 -13.57 -19.88 0.61
CA GLU A 146 -14.28 -19.95 -0.68
C GLU A 146 -15.74 -20.41 -0.51
N LEU A 147 -16.04 -21.15 0.57
CA LEU A 147 -17.41 -21.52 0.96
C LEU A 147 -18.10 -20.40 1.74
N VAL A 148 -17.41 -19.87 2.76
CA VAL A 148 -18.01 -18.99 3.77
C VAL A 148 -18.17 -17.56 3.25
N SER A 149 -17.15 -17.05 2.55
CA SER A 149 -17.09 -15.64 2.14
C SER A 149 -18.10 -15.23 1.07
N PRO A 150 -18.28 -15.97 -0.05
CA PRO A 150 -19.20 -15.55 -1.09
C PRO A 150 -20.66 -15.60 -0.64
N LYS A 151 -21.43 -14.62 -1.12
CA LYS A 151 -22.89 -14.57 -0.95
C LYS A 151 -23.59 -15.66 -1.76
N GLN A 152 -23.07 -16.00 -2.93
CA GLN A 152 -23.64 -17.00 -3.83
C GLN A 152 -22.59 -18.03 -4.23
N VAL A 153 -22.83 -19.29 -3.86
CA VAL A 153 -21.95 -20.43 -4.18
C VAL A 153 -22.78 -21.50 -4.88
N GLU A 154 -22.32 -21.94 -6.05
CA GLU A 154 -22.96 -22.96 -6.87
C GLU A 154 -22.00 -24.12 -7.13
N PHE A 155 -22.47 -25.35 -6.96
CA PHE A 155 -21.66 -26.56 -7.06
C PHE A 155 -21.91 -27.28 -8.38
N PHE A 156 -20.83 -27.68 -9.05
CA PHE A 156 -20.86 -28.34 -10.34
C PHE A 156 -20.09 -29.65 -10.34
N SER A 157 -20.61 -30.65 -11.05
CA SER A 157 -19.95 -31.94 -11.28
C SER A 157 -18.75 -31.79 -12.22
N ARG A 158 -17.98 -32.87 -12.38
CA ARG A 158 -16.91 -32.98 -13.39
C ARG A 158 -17.42 -32.76 -14.82
N GLU A 159 -18.68 -33.07 -15.10
CA GLU A 159 -19.33 -32.86 -16.40
C GLU A 159 -19.91 -31.45 -16.56
N GLY A 160 -19.72 -30.57 -15.55
CA GLY A 160 -20.25 -29.20 -15.54
C GLY A 160 -21.75 -29.11 -15.25
N GLN A 161 -22.36 -30.17 -14.69
CA GLN A 161 -23.78 -30.16 -14.31
C GLN A 161 -23.98 -29.53 -12.94
N ARG A 162 -25.00 -28.69 -12.79
CA ARG A 162 -25.31 -28.00 -11.53
C ARG A 162 -25.90 -28.98 -10.52
N LEU A 163 -25.18 -29.24 -9.44
CA LEU A 163 -25.57 -30.12 -8.34
C LEU A 163 -26.48 -29.41 -7.32
N GLY A 164 -26.31 -28.10 -7.19
CA GLY A 164 -27.07 -27.26 -6.27
C GLY A 164 -26.30 -26.00 -5.90
N ASP A 165 -26.82 -25.27 -4.93
CA ASP A 165 -26.23 -24.05 -4.38
C ASP A 165 -26.14 -24.12 -2.85
N LYS A 166 -25.50 -23.10 -2.27
CA LYS A 166 -25.30 -22.98 -0.82
C LYS A 166 -26.59 -23.14 -0.02
N GLN A 167 -27.72 -22.63 -0.54
CA GLN A 167 -29.01 -22.63 0.13
C GLN A 167 -29.70 -24.00 0.03
N SER A 168 -29.78 -24.57 -1.17
CA SER A 168 -30.40 -25.88 -1.42
C SER A 168 -29.62 -27.07 -0.83
N LEU A 169 -28.34 -26.85 -0.46
CA LEU A 169 -27.47 -27.86 0.15
C LEU A 169 -27.06 -27.51 1.59
N GLU A 170 -27.63 -26.48 2.22
CA GLU A 170 -27.18 -25.96 3.52
C GLU A 170 -27.07 -27.04 4.62
N GLN A 171 -28.06 -27.93 4.72
CA GLN A 171 -28.06 -29.03 5.69
C GLN A 171 -26.93 -30.03 5.41
N THR A 172 -26.72 -30.36 4.14
CA THR A 172 -25.64 -31.27 3.73
C THR A 172 -24.26 -30.63 3.96
N LEU A 173 -24.12 -29.33 3.69
CA LEU A 173 -22.89 -28.58 3.92
C LEU A 173 -22.58 -28.48 5.42
N HIS A 174 -23.59 -28.23 6.26
CA HIS A 174 -23.45 -28.25 7.72
C HIS A 174 -22.97 -29.63 8.21
N GLU A 175 -23.59 -30.71 7.76
CA GLU A 175 -23.20 -32.09 8.12
C GLU A 175 -21.75 -32.43 7.74
N ILE A 176 -21.27 -31.96 6.58
CA ILE A 176 -19.91 -32.24 6.10
C ILE A 176 -18.87 -31.39 6.83
N THR A 177 -19.16 -30.10 7.01
CA THR A 177 -18.15 -29.10 7.40
C THR A 177 -18.19 -28.73 8.88
N GLY A 178 -19.30 -29.00 9.57
CA GLY A 178 -19.55 -28.51 10.93
C GLY A 178 -19.84 -27.01 11.02
N ILE A 179 -19.92 -26.30 9.89
CA ILE A 179 -20.18 -24.85 9.87
C ILE A 179 -21.68 -24.62 10.14
N PRO A 180 -22.06 -23.77 11.12
CA PRO A 180 -23.45 -23.44 11.39
C PRO A 180 -24.20 -22.93 10.16
N ILE A 181 -25.49 -23.26 10.04
CA ILE A 181 -26.32 -22.86 8.90
C ILE A 181 -26.39 -21.33 8.80
N GLU A 182 -26.39 -20.64 9.94
CA GLU A 182 -26.36 -19.18 10.04
C GLU A 182 -25.12 -18.58 9.39
N ALA A 183 -23.95 -19.20 9.57
CA ALA A 183 -22.70 -18.79 8.92
C ALA A 183 -22.76 -19.05 7.40
N LEU A 184 -23.32 -20.20 6.99
CA LEU A 184 -23.52 -20.51 5.56
C LEU A 184 -24.47 -19.51 4.89
N ARG A 185 -25.49 -19.01 5.61
CA ARG A 185 -26.41 -17.97 5.13
C ARG A 185 -25.82 -16.56 5.13
N GLY A 186 -24.58 -16.37 5.60
CA GLY A 186 -23.86 -15.10 5.56
C GLY A 186 -24.01 -14.23 6.81
N SER A 187 -24.35 -14.82 7.97
CA SER A 187 -24.29 -14.09 9.24
C SER A 187 -22.87 -13.57 9.50
N PRO A 188 -22.70 -12.38 10.11
CA PRO A 188 -21.37 -11.85 10.44
C PRO A 188 -20.53 -12.87 11.21
N LEU A 189 -19.29 -13.09 10.78
CA LEU A 189 -18.41 -14.09 11.39
C LEU A 189 -18.03 -13.75 12.83
N SER A 190 -18.15 -12.47 13.23
CA SER A 190 -18.02 -11.99 14.61
C SER A 190 -19.03 -12.60 15.57
N ASN A 191 -20.16 -13.13 15.07
CA ASN A 191 -21.19 -13.75 15.90
C ASN A 191 -20.79 -15.15 16.39
N PHE A 192 -19.73 -15.74 15.83
CA PHE A 192 -19.24 -17.06 16.18
C PHE A 192 -17.96 -16.95 17.01
N SER A 193 -17.84 -17.80 18.02
CA SER A 193 -16.65 -17.82 18.86
C SER A 193 -15.41 -18.18 18.06
N GLU A 194 -14.24 -17.84 18.60
CA GLU A 194 -12.98 -18.19 17.96
C GLU A 194 -12.79 -19.70 17.85
N ASP A 195 -13.16 -20.43 18.90
CA ASP A 195 -13.07 -21.89 18.92
C ASP A 195 -13.99 -22.52 17.85
N GLU A 196 -15.20 -21.99 17.67
CA GLU A 196 -16.07 -22.40 16.57
C GLU A 196 -15.41 -22.13 15.21
N ARG A 197 -14.92 -20.91 14.97
CA ARG A 197 -14.26 -20.57 13.70
C ARG A 197 -13.02 -21.41 13.43
N PHE A 198 -12.23 -21.71 14.46
CA PHE A 198 -11.10 -22.65 14.35
C PHE A 198 -11.57 -24.08 14.05
N SER A 199 -12.69 -24.52 14.63
CA SER A 199 -13.23 -25.87 14.41
C SER A 199 -13.60 -26.12 12.95
N TRP A 200 -14.01 -25.09 12.19
CA TRP A 200 -14.36 -25.21 10.76
C TRP A 200 -13.18 -25.62 9.86
N ALA A 201 -11.95 -25.47 10.35
CA ALA A 201 -10.74 -25.90 9.67
C ALA A 201 -10.12 -27.19 10.23
N ALA A 202 -10.67 -27.77 11.30
CA ALA A 202 -10.03 -28.87 12.03
C ALA A 202 -9.77 -30.13 11.19
N THR A 203 -10.65 -30.44 10.24
CA THR A 203 -10.55 -31.62 9.37
C THR A 203 -9.87 -31.33 8.02
N ARG A 204 -9.47 -30.08 7.79
CA ARG A 204 -8.91 -29.63 6.50
C ARG A 204 -7.40 -29.81 6.46
N GLN A 205 -6.85 -29.84 5.24
CA GLN A 205 -5.44 -30.06 4.94
C GLN A 205 -4.96 -29.05 3.89
N THR A 206 -3.70 -28.68 4.00
CA THR A 206 -3.02 -27.75 3.09
C THR A 206 -1.73 -28.37 2.54
N THR A 207 -1.31 -27.95 1.34
CA THR A 207 -0.06 -28.46 0.74
C THR A 207 1.16 -27.89 1.47
N ARG A 208 1.17 -26.58 1.73
CA ARG A 208 2.16 -25.96 2.62
C ARG A 208 1.63 -25.98 4.05
N LYS A 209 2.49 -26.29 5.00
CA LYS A 209 2.11 -26.46 6.41
C LYS A 209 1.61 -25.13 7.01
N GLU A 210 2.19 -24.01 6.61
CA GLU A 210 1.85 -22.66 7.07
C GLU A 210 0.48 -22.18 6.56
N ASP A 211 0.03 -22.67 5.40
CA ASP A 211 -1.27 -22.30 4.83
C ASP A 211 -2.44 -22.68 5.74
N MET A 212 -2.25 -23.60 6.69
CA MET A 212 -3.26 -23.92 7.71
C MET A 212 -3.59 -22.71 8.60
N ALA A 213 -2.65 -21.78 8.79
CA ALA A 213 -2.91 -20.50 9.41
C ALA A 213 -3.41 -19.48 8.38
N TYR A 214 -2.80 -19.43 7.20
CA TYR A 214 -3.11 -18.37 6.22
C TYR A 214 -4.51 -18.49 5.61
N CYS A 215 -5.08 -19.69 5.48
CA CYS A 215 -6.45 -19.87 5.01
C CYS A 215 -7.53 -19.42 6.02
N LEU A 216 -7.12 -19.03 7.24
CA LEU A 216 -8.00 -18.52 8.28
C LEU A 216 -7.96 -16.99 8.40
N LEU A 217 -7.06 -16.29 7.70
CA LEU A 217 -6.88 -14.84 7.83
C LEU A 217 -8.18 -14.08 7.65
N GLY A 218 -8.91 -14.33 6.55
CA GLY A 218 -10.18 -13.66 6.31
C GLY A 218 -11.34 -14.11 7.21
N ILE A 219 -11.27 -15.32 7.78
CA ILE A 219 -12.27 -15.80 8.74
C ILE A 219 -12.17 -15.04 10.07
N PHE A 220 -10.96 -14.62 10.42
CA PHE A 220 -10.66 -13.83 11.62
C PHE A 220 -10.49 -12.33 11.36
N ASP A 221 -10.60 -11.89 10.10
CA ASP A 221 -10.35 -10.51 9.66
C ASP A 221 -8.96 -9.99 10.09
N ILE A 222 -7.93 -10.81 9.86
CA ILE A 222 -6.54 -10.52 10.21
C ILE A 222 -5.69 -10.38 8.96
N GLN A 223 -4.78 -9.42 8.97
CA GLN A 223 -3.70 -9.30 7.99
C GLN A 223 -2.35 -9.57 8.66
N MET A 224 -1.50 -10.37 8.05
CA MET A 224 -0.16 -10.63 8.57
C MET A 224 0.83 -11.06 7.47
N PRO A 225 2.15 -10.82 7.66
CA PRO A 225 3.17 -11.24 6.71
C PRO A 225 3.24 -12.76 6.51
N LEU A 226 3.36 -13.22 5.27
CA LEU A 226 3.54 -14.63 4.94
C LEU A 226 5.01 -15.04 5.03
N LEU A 227 5.33 -15.92 5.98
CA LEU A 227 6.68 -16.45 6.17
C LEU A 227 6.70 -17.95 5.88
N TYR A 228 6.81 -18.33 4.61
CA TYR A 228 6.96 -19.74 4.24
C TYR A 228 8.32 -20.29 4.70
N GLY A 229 8.32 -21.45 5.35
CA GLY A 229 9.49 -22.05 5.98
C GLY A 229 9.54 -21.90 7.50
N GLU A 230 8.64 -21.12 8.10
CA GLU A 230 8.56 -20.99 9.57
C GLU A 230 7.90 -22.21 10.25
N GLY A 231 7.14 -23.00 9.48
CA GLY A 231 6.37 -24.15 9.96
C GLY A 231 5.01 -23.78 10.57
N GLN A 232 4.06 -24.71 10.46
CA GLN A 232 2.65 -24.55 10.88
C GLN A 232 2.47 -24.01 12.30
N GLN A 233 3.23 -24.54 13.27
CA GLN A 233 3.07 -24.17 14.67
C GLN A 233 3.41 -22.69 14.92
N LYS A 234 4.43 -22.14 14.24
CA LYS A 234 4.82 -20.74 14.37
C LYS A 234 3.82 -19.83 13.67
N ALA A 235 3.43 -20.18 12.44
CA ALA A 235 2.39 -19.45 11.70
C ALA A 235 1.07 -19.37 12.49
N MET A 236 0.63 -20.49 13.08
CA MET A 236 -0.58 -20.55 13.92
C MET A 236 -0.45 -19.74 15.22
N ARG A 237 0.75 -19.72 15.83
CA ARG A 237 1.01 -18.89 17.02
C ARG A 237 0.91 -17.40 16.69
N ARG A 238 1.45 -16.99 15.54
CA ARG A 238 1.34 -15.60 15.06
C ARG A 238 -0.11 -15.22 14.81
N LEU A 239 -0.87 -16.07 14.10
CA LEU A 239 -2.31 -15.85 13.87
C LEU A 239 -3.06 -15.63 15.20
N ARG A 240 -2.86 -16.51 16.20
CA ARG A 240 -3.49 -16.35 17.51
C ARG A 240 -3.08 -15.07 18.23
N LYS A 241 -1.83 -14.62 18.06
CA LYS A 241 -1.36 -13.36 18.64
C LYS A 241 -2.07 -12.16 18.01
N GLU A 242 -2.22 -12.14 16.68
CA GLU A 242 -2.95 -11.08 15.99
C GLU A 242 -4.42 -11.04 16.41
N ILE A 243 -5.07 -12.21 16.54
CA ILE A 243 -6.45 -12.33 17.03
C ILE A 243 -6.58 -11.77 18.47
N GLN A 244 -5.61 -12.09 19.35
CA GLN A 244 -5.59 -11.55 20.71
C GLN A 244 -5.31 -10.04 20.74
N GLY A 245 -4.44 -9.53 19.86
CA GLY A 245 -4.21 -8.10 19.69
C GLY A 245 -5.49 -7.37 19.30
N ALA A 246 -6.21 -7.89 18.32
CA ALA A 246 -7.51 -7.37 17.91
C ALA A 246 -8.53 -7.39 19.06
N LYS A 247 -8.50 -8.39 19.96
CA LYS A 247 -9.38 -8.45 21.15
C LYS A 247 -9.11 -7.37 22.20
N VAL A 248 -7.85 -7.01 22.43
CA VAL A 248 -7.48 -5.93 23.37
C VAL A 248 -7.99 -4.59 22.85
N ASP A 249 -8.02 -4.40 21.53
CA ASP A 249 -8.66 -3.25 20.89
C ASP A 249 -10.21 -3.30 20.95
N VAL A 250 -10.82 -4.51 20.96
CA VAL A 250 -12.29 -4.69 20.94
C VAL A 250 -12.94 -4.52 22.32
N SER A 251 -12.34 -4.96 23.43
CA SER A 251 -12.93 -4.81 24.77
C SER A 251 -12.98 -3.37 25.27
N ALA A 252 -12.14 -2.49 24.71
CA ALA A 252 -12.21 -1.04 24.92
C ALA A 252 -13.32 -0.34 24.11
N SER A 253 -14.04 -1.04 23.22
CA SER A 253 -14.72 -0.39 22.08
C SER A 253 -16.26 -0.52 21.98
N LEU A 254 -16.94 -1.25 22.87
CA LEU A 254 -18.39 -1.53 22.69
C LEU A 254 -19.33 -0.32 22.94
N ALA A 255 -18.86 0.79 23.52
CA ALA A 255 -19.61 2.05 23.60
C ALA A 255 -19.20 3.07 22.52
N VAL A 256 -18.16 2.78 21.71
CA VAL A 256 -17.52 3.73 20.79
C VAL A 256 -17.83 3.42 19.31
N GLN A 257 -18.27 2.20 18.97
CA GLN A 257 -18.41 1.76 17.57
C GLN A 257 -19.58 2.37 16.77
N SER A 258 -20.70 2.75 17.40
CA SER A 258 -21.76 3.48 16.69
C SER A 258 -21.32 4.91 16.32
N ASP A 259 -20.51 5.53 17.17
CA ASP A 259 -19.98 6.87 16.94
C ASP A 259 -18.82 6.83 15.93
N ARG A 260 -17.98 5.79 15.93
CA ARG A 260 -16.83 5.69 15.01
C ARG A 260 -17.18 5.40 13.55
N ARG A 261 -18.23 4.63 13.27
CA ARG A 261 -18.69 4.46 11.86
C ARG A 261 -19.28 5.74 11.30
N ARG A 262 -20.08 6.44 12.10
CA ARG A 262 -20.62 7.76 11.74
C ARG A 262 -19.50 8.79 11.57
N TRP A 263 -18.48 8.71 12.43
CA TRP A 263 -17.25 9.49 12.34
C TRP A 263 -16.51 9.28 11.02
N ASP A 264 -16.22 8.03 10.65
CA ASP A 264 -15.49 7.71 9.42
C ASP A 264 -16.28 8.21 8.19
N GLU A 265 -17.61 8.06 8.18
CA GLU A 265 -18.48 8.60 7.12
C GLU A 265 -18.48 10.15 7.06
N GLU A 266 -18.44 10.85 8.19
CA GLU A 266 -18.40 12.32 8.23
C GLU A 266 -17.02 12.85 7.84
N VAL A 267 -15.93 12.22 8.31
CA VAL A 267 -14.55 12.56 7.93
C VAL A 267 -14.31 12.30 6.44
N ASP A 268 -14.85 11.21 5.87
CA ASP A 268 -14.76 10.96 4.44
C ASP A 268 -15.55 11.99 3.61
N LYS A 269 -16.70 12.48 4.10
CA LYS A 269 -17.42 13.60 3.45
C LYS A 269 -16.58 14.87 3.45
N ILE A 270 -15.95 15.21 4.57
CA ILE A 270 -15.07 16.38 4.68
C ILE A 270 -13.84 16.22 3.77
N ARG A 271 -13.25 15.03 3.71
CA ARG A 271 -12.11 14.72 2.84
C ARG A 271 -12.48 14.85 1.36
N CYS A 272 -13.64 14.32 0.95
CA CYS A 272 -14.17 14.47 -0.39
C CYS A 272 -14.48 15.93 -0.73
N TRP A 273 -15.10 16.66 0.20
CA TRP A 273 -15.39 18.09 0.06
C TRP A 273 -14.10 18.89 -0.16
N LEU A 274 -13.09 18.69 0.69
CA LEU A 274 -11.80 19.36 0.56
C LEU A 274 -11.00 18.87 -0.66
N SER A 275 -11.29 17.71 -1.25
CA SER A 275 -10.54 17.21 -2.43
C SER A 275 -9.01 17.20 -2.20
N ALA A 276 -8.60 16.81 -0.98
CA ALA A 276 -7.23 16.92 -0.53
C ALA A 276 -6.27 15.97 -1.30
N PRO A 277 -5.13 16.46 -1.83
CA PRO A 277 -4.13 15.60 -2.45
C PRO A 277 -3.42 14.70 -1.43
N ASP A 278 -3.03 13.50 -1.87
CA ASP A 278 -2.35 12.50 -1.03
C ASP A 278 -0.81 12.62 -1.10
N PRO A 279 -0.14 13.10 -0.03
CA PRO A 279 1.31 13.21 0.02
C PRO A 279 2.03 11.88 0.29
N SER A 280 1.30 10.80 0.64
CA SER A 280 1.89 9.50 0.98
C SER A 280 2.65 8.87 -0.18
N THR A 281 2.20 9.14 -1.42
CA THR A 281 2.85 8.70 -2.66
C THR A 281 4.29 9.22 -2.78
N ASN A 282 4.51 10.50 -2.48
CA ASN A 282 5.83 11.14 -2.47
C ASN A 282 6.71 10.59 -1.34
N TYR A 283 6.14 10.45 -0.14
CA TYR A 283 6.84 9.89 1.00
C TYR A 283 7.32 8.45 0.74
N GLN A 284 6.44 7.57 0.24
CA GLN A 284 6.80 6.19 -0.10
C GLN A 284 7.87 6.12 -1.19
N LYS A 285 7.79 7.00 -2.20
CA LYS A 285 8.82 7.10 -3.25
C LYS A 285 10.18 7.51 -2.67
N ALA A 286 10.21 8.48 -1.77
CA ALA A 286 11.42 8.90 -1.09
C ALA A 286 12.01 7.79 -0.21
N LEU A 287 11.17 7.08 0.57
CA LEU A 287 11.59 5.93 1.38
C LEU A 287 12.19 4.80 0.56
N LYS A 288 11.63 4.49 -0.62
CA LYS A 288 12.18 3.46 -1.52
C LYS A 288 13.55 3.81 -2.09
N GLN A 289 13.84 5.09 -2.26
CA GLN A 289 15.11 5.58 -2.81
C GLN A 289 16.18 5.79 -1.73
N ARG A 290 15.75 6.00 -0.49
CA ARG A 290 16.61 6.19 0.67
C ARG A 290 17.51 4.97 0.91
N GLN A 291 18.72 5.24 1.38
CA GLN A 291 19.61 4.21 1.94
C GLN A 291 19.57 4.27 3.47
N ASP A 292 19.71 3.13 4.11
CA ASP A 292 19.83 3.06 5.58
C ASP A 292 20.96 4.00 6.05
N ASP A 293 20.75 4.63 7.21
CA ASP A 293 21.69 5.56 7.85
C ASP A 293 21.98 6.89 7.13
N THR A 294 21.17 7.26 6.12
CA THR A 294 21.23 8.59 5.47
C THR A 294 20.54 9.65 6.34
N GLY A 295 21.17 10.79 6.56
CA GLY A 295 20.60 11.92 7.31
C GLY A 295 20.69 11.80 8.84
N ILE A 296 21.40 10.79 9.37
CA ILE A 296 21.62 10.63 10.82
C ILE A 296 22.29 11.85 11.44
N TRP A 297 23.24 12.47 10.72
CA TRP A 297 23.95 13.66 11.21
C TRP A 297 23.00 14.78 11.64
N PHE A 298 21.82 14.87 11.02
CA PHE A 298 20.81 15.85 11.39
C PHE A 298 19.95 15.35 12.56
N LEU A 299 19.57 14.06 12.56
CA LEU A 299 18.79 13.47 13.65
C LEU A 299 19.53 13.45 15.00
N GLU A 300 20.86 13.45 14.98
CA GLU A 300 21.72 13.54 16.18
C GLU A 300 22.12 14.98 16.52
N SER A 301 21.60 15.98 15.79
CA SER A 301 21.97 17.38 15.98
C SER A 301 21.12 18.06 17.06
N ASP A 302 21.74 18.99 17.79
CA ASP A 302 21.05 19.83 18.78
C ASP A 302 19.89 20.61 18.16
N GLN A 303 20.00 20.98 16.87
CA GLN A 303 18.94 21.72 16.18
C GLN A 303 17.68 20.88 15.97
N TYR A 304 17.84 19.58 15.68
CA TYR A 304 16.70 18.68 15.54
C TYR A 304 16.02 18.41 16.88
N ASP A 305 16.80 18.27 17.95
CA ASP A 305 16.25 18.10 19.29
C ASP A 305 15.50 19.35 19.75
N ARG A 306 16.10 20.53 19.58
CA ARG A 306 15.42 21.82 19.85
C ARG A 306 14.15 21.97 19.04
N TRP A 307 14.17 21.65 17.75
CA TRP A 307 12.95 21.71 16.95
C TRP A 307 11.83 20.82 17.51
N LYS A 308 12.14 19.64 18.07
CA LYS A 308 11.10 18.78 18.67
C LYS A 308 10.62 19.26 20.04
N THR A 309 11.47 19.93 20.82
CA THR A 309 11.19 20.23 22.23
C THR A 309 10.81 21.67 22.51
N ASP A 310 11.35 22.60 21.74
CA ASP A 310 11.12 24.03 21.92
C ASP A 310 9.70 24.37 21.48
N ALA A 311 9.07 25.29 22.20
CA ALA A 311 7.71 25.68 21.93
C ALA A 311 7.61 26.58 20.69
N ALA A 312 6.56 26.41 19.89
CA ALA A 312 6.34 27.16 18.64
C ALA A 312 7.56 27.14 17.70
N SER A 313 8.14 25.96 17.48
CA SER A 313 9.42 25.82 16.77
C SER A 313 9.25 25.78 15.26
N PHE A 314 10.05 26.57 14.55
CA PHE A 314 10.12 26.56 13.09
C PHE A 314 11.56 26.27 12.67
N LEU A 315 11.74 25.41 11.68
CA LEU A 315 13.07 25.04 11.17
C LEU A 315 13.07 24.96 9.66
N TRP A 316 14.06 25.57 9.02
CA TRP A 316 14.21 25.55 7.56
C TRP A 316 15.53 24.91 7.13
N LEU A 317 15.42 23.80 6.40
CA LEU A 317 16.55 23.10 5.79
C LEU A 317 16.69 23.50 4.33
N HIS A 318 17.78 24.16 3.97
CA HIS A 318 18.01 24.60 2.60
C HIS A 318 19.28 24.03 1.99
N GLY A 319 19.27 23.78 0.68
CA GLY A 319 20.43 23.19 0.00
C GLY A 319 20.33 23.24 -1.51
N ILE A 320 21.43 22.92 -2.19
CA ILE A 320 21.50 22.92 -3.66
C ILE A 320 20.52 21.90 -4.28
N PRO A 321 20.13 22.06 -5.55
CA PRO A 321 19.34 21.05 -6.25
C PRO A 321 20.04 19.69 -6.23
N GLY A 322 19.30 18.63 -5.91
CA GLY A 322 19.83 17.26 -5.92
C GLY A 322 20.75 16.90 -4.75
N CYS A 323 20.85 17.71 -3.68
CA CYS A 323 21.59 17.35 -2.46
C CYS A 323 20.85 16.39 -1.51
N GLY A 324 19.68 15.89 -1.90
CA GLY A 324 18.95 14.89 -1.11
C GLY A 324 17.96 15.45 -0.08
N LYS A 325 17.51 16.70 -0.20
CA LYS A 325 16.49 17.32 0.69
C LYS A 325 15.27 16.44 0.92
N THR A 326 14.63 15.95 -0.14
CA THR A 326 13.46 15.06 -0.07
C THR A 326 13.78 13.73 0.63
N ILE A 327 14.99 13.18 0.44
CA ILE A 327 15.43 11.97 1.14
C ILE A 327 15.61 12.28 2.63
N LEU A 328 16.25 13.39 2.97
CA LEU A 328 16.42 13.85 4.35
C LEU A 328 15.07 14.11 5.03
N SER A 329 14.14 14.77 4.34
CA SER A 329 12.76 15.01 4.79
C SER A 329 12.05 13.69 5.09
N SER A 330 12.18 12.67 4.23
CA SER A 330 11.62 11.34 4.50
C SER A 330 12.25 10.65 5.72
N THR A 331 13.55 10.86 5.97
CA THR A 331 14.23 10.36 7.16
C THR A 331 13.73 11.06 8.43
N ILE A 332 13.59 12.37 8.39
CA ILE A 332 13.02 13.18 9.47
C ILE A 332 11.59 12.73 9.76
N LEU A 333 10.74 12.65 8.74
CA LEU A 333 9.36 12.23 8.88
C LEU A 333 9.25 10.82 9.49
N GLN A 334 10.08 9.87 9.05
CA GLN A 334 10.10 8.54 9.67
C GLN A 334 10.51 8.60 11.15
N SER A 335 11.51 9.41 11.50
CA SER A 335 11.96 9.59 12.89
C SER A 335 10.85 10.20 13.75
N VAL A 336 10.17 11.22 13.26
CA VAL A 336 9.07 11.90 13.97
C VAL A 336 7.86 10.98 14.11
N LEU A 337 7.48 10.24 13.07
CA LEU A 337 6.43 9.22 13.13
C LEU A 337 6.75 8.15 14.18
N GLN A 338 8.00 7.70 14.25
CA GLN A 338 8.43 6.73 15.27
C GLN A 338 8.45 7.34 16.68
N TYR A 339 8.83 8.61 16.81
CA TYR A 339 8.80 9.35 18.08
C TYR A 339 7.37 9.56 18.60
N CYS A 340 6.39 9.72 17.70
CA CYS A 340 4.99 9.91 18.06
C CYS A 340 4.20 8.60 18.20
N LYS A 341 4.74 7.46 17.72
CA LYS A 341 4.00 6.18 17.61
C LYS A 341 3.38 5.66 18.92
N GLU A 342 4.01 5.93 20.04
CA GLU A 342 3.59 5.44 21.36
C GLU A 342 2.94 6.53 22.23
N ASP A 343 2.84 7.77 21.73
CA ASP A 343 2.29 8.90 22.47
C ASP A 343 1.04 9.45 21.77
N PRO A 344 -0.17 9.17 22.28
CA PRO A 344 -1.42 9.63 21.67
C PRO A 344 -1.58 11.16 21.70
N ASN A 345 -0.73 11.88 22.44
CA ASN A 345 -0.76 13.34 22.51
C ASN A 345 0.07 14.01 21.40
N LYS A 346 0.76 13.22 20.57
CA LYS A 346 1.60 13.75 19.48
C LYS A 346 1.01 13.38 18.13
N VAL A 347 0.78 14.40 17.31
CA VAL A 347 0.20 14.26 15.97
C VAL A 347 1.20 14.72 14.92
N VAL A 348 1.24 14.00 13.79
CA VAL A 348 2.13 14.31 12.67
C VAL A 348 1.29 14.57 11.42
N ALA A 349 1.58 15.65 10.72
CA ALA A 349 1.07 15.93 9.38
C ALA A 349 2.24 16.29 8.46
N TYR A 350 2.10 16.02 7.16
CA TYR A 350 3.17 16.32 6.22
C TYR A 350 2.66 16.61 4.82
N PHE A 351 3.46 17.32 4.04
CA PHE A 351 3.18 17.61 2.65
C PHE A 351 4.46 17.62 1.81
N TYR A 352 4.37 17.10 0.59
CA TYR A 352 5.48 17.14 -0.36
C TYR A 352 5.01 17.93 -1.58
N PHE A 353 5.62 19.09 -1.80
CA PHE A 353 5.44 19.80 -3.06
C PHE A 353 6.14 19.01 -4.18
N ASP A 354 5.49 18.90 -5.34
CA ASP A 354 6.00 18.14 -6.48
C ASP A 354 5.72 18.86 -7.80
N PHE A 355 6.78 19.24 -8.51
CA PHE A 355 6.71 19.88 -9.81
C PHE A 355 5.99 19.03 -10.89
N ASN A 356 5.89 17.71 -10.71
CA ASN A 356 5.21 16.83 -11.65
C ASN A 356 3.71 16.65 -11.36
N ASP A 357 3.23 17.13 -10.21
CA ASP A 357 1.85 16.97 -9.76
C ASP A 357 1.23 18.35 -9.48
N VAL A 358 0.38 18.81 -10.39
CA VAL A 358 -0.24 20.14 -10.32
C VAL A 358 -1.04 20.34 -9.03
N GLN A 359 -1.65 19.28 -8.49
CA GLN A 359 -2.40 19.37 -7.24
C GLN A 359 -1.47 19.61 -6.04
N LYS A 360 -0.23 19.14 -6.11
CA LYS A 360 0.80 19.32 -5.07
C LYS A 360 1.66 20.57 -5.26
N GLN A 361 1.24 21.50 -6.11
CA GLN A 361 1.90 22.80 -6.29
C GLN A 361 1.10 23.95 -5.69
N SER A 362 -0.11 23.69 -5.19
CA SER A 362 -1.02 24.70 -4.64
C SER A 362 -0.86 24.78 -3.11
N PRO A 363 -0.61 25.97 -2.53
CA PRO A 363 -0.55 26.13 -1.08
C PRO A 363 -1.93 25.98 -0.41
N GLU A 364 -3.00 26.32 -1.12
CA GLU A 364 -4.37 26.04 -0.68
C GLU A 364 -4.59 24.53 -0.52
N LEU A 365 -4.25 23.73 -1.54
CA LEU A 365 -4.41 22.26 -1.48
C LEU A 365 -3.47 21.60 -0.45
N MET A 366 -2.34 22.23 -0.12
CA MET A 366 -1.52 21.83 1.03
C MET A 366 -2.32 21.94 2.33
N LEU A 367 -3.00 23.08 2.59
CA LEU A 367 -3.84 23.24 3.78
C LEU A 367 -4.95 22.19 3.83
N HIS A 368 -5.61 21.92 2.70
CA HIS A 368 -6.64 20.87 2.62
C HIS A 368 -6.07 19.51 3.07
N SER A 369 -4.88 19.16 2.58
CA SER A 369 -4.19 17.91 2.94
C SER A 369 -3.79 17.83 4.40
N LEU A 370 -3.24 18.92 4.95
CA LEU A 370 -2.85 18.99 6.36
C LEU A 370 -4.06 18.88 7.28
N ILE A 371 -5.14 19.62 7.01
CA ILE A 371 -6.40 19.56 7.76
C ILE A 371 -6.95 18.13 7.76
N CYS A 372 -7.03 17.48 6.59
CA CYS A 372 -7.49 16.09 6.51
C CYS A 372 -6.64 15.11 7.32
N GLN A 373 -5.30 15.26 7.31
CA GLN A 373 -4.41 14.40 8.09
C GLN A 373 -4.58 14.59 9.61
N LEU A 374 -4.75 15.84 10.06
CA LEU A 374 -4.96 16.13 11.48
C LEU A 374 -6.33 15.64 11.97
N LEU A 375 -7.37 15.75 11.13
CA LEU A 375 -8.72 15.28 11.49
C LEU A 375 -8.80 13.78 11.73
N GLN A 376 -7.97 12.99 11.06
CA GLN A 376 -7.91 11.53 11.29
C GLN A 376 -7.51 11.16 12.72
N GLN A 377 -6.94 12.10 13.50
CA GLN A 377 -6.52 11.87 14.88
C GLN A 377 -7.61 12.18 15.91
N PHE A 378 -8.69 12.84 15.50
CA PHE A 378 -9.80 13.14 16.41
C PHE A 378 -10.73 11.94 16.58
N VAL A 379 -11.35 11.86 17.76
CA VAL A 379 -12.43 10.91 18.05
C VAL A 379 -13.81 11.52 17.75
N LYS A 380 -13.90 12.86 17.74
CA LYS A 380 -15.11 13.64 17.44
C LYS A 380 -14.75 14.93 16.70
N ILE A 381 -15.65 15.42 15.85
CA ILE A 381 -15.36 16.52 14.91
C ILE A 381 -15.39 17.74 15.80
N PRO A 382 -14.33 18.56 15.80
CA PRO A 382 -14.36 19.85 16.46
C PRO A 382 -15.66 20.58 16.08
N ALA A 383 -16.42 21.06 17.05
CA ALA A 383 -17.74 21.66 16.80
C ALA A 383 -17.64 22.85 15.82
N SER A 384 -16.50 23.53 15.81
CA SER A 384 -16.18 24.60 14.88
C SER A 384 -16.13 24.10 13.43
N LEU A 385 -15.54 22.93 13.18
CA LEU A 385 -15.46 22.35 11.84
C LEU A 385 -16.83 21.89 11.33
N ASN A 386 -17.68 21.35 12.20
CA ASN A 386 -19.06 21.00 11.82
C ASN A 386 -19.90 22.25 11.47
N THR A 387 -19.67 23.34 12.21
CA THR A 387 -20.30 24.64 11.95
C THR A 387 -19.85 25.21 10.60
N LEU A 388 -18.55 25.13 10.30
CA LEU A 388 -17.99 25.60 9.04
C LEU A 388 -18.44 24.77 7.84
N PHE A 389 -18.47 23.45 7.96
CA PHE A 389 -19.02 22.54 6.94
C PHE A 389 -20.50 22.85 6.65
N SER A 390 -21.30 23.07 7.70
CA SER A 390 -22.71 23.44 7.58
C SER A 390 -22.90 24.82 6.92
N SER A 391 -22.06 25.79 7.28
CA SER A 391 -22.08 27.15 6.71
C SER A 391 -21.64 27.20 5.24
N SER A 392 -20.86 26.20 4.78
CA SER A 392 -20.41 26.03 3.40
C SER A 392 -21.45 25.29 2.53
N ASN A 393 -22.73 25.47 2.83
CA ASN A 393 -23.87 24.81 2.20
C ASN A 393 -23.73 23.27 2.19
N ASN A 394 -23.33 22.68 3.32
CA ASN A 394 -23.07 21.24 3.49
C ASN A 394 -22.04 20.67 2.49
N GLY A 395 -20.98 21.42 2.21
CA GLY A 395 -19.89 20.98 1.34
C GLY A 395 -20.11 21.22 -0.17
N GLN A 396 -21.08 22.05 -0.56
CA GLN A 396 -21.30 22.42 -1.96
C GLN A 396 -20.40 23.57 -2.45
N GLN A 397 -19.83 24.34 -1.54
CA GLN A 397 -18.91 25.44 -1.86
C GLN A 397 -17.54 25.17 -1.21
N GLN A 398 -16.46 25.42 -1.96
CA GLN A 398 -15.10 25.31 -1.42
C GLN A 398 -14.82 26.43 -0.40
N PRO A 399 -14.13 26.14 0.71
CA PRO A 399 -13.77 27.16 1.69
C PRO A 399 -12.74 28.14 1.11
N SER A 400 -12.74 29.37 1.62
CA SER A 400 -11.70 30.35 1.26
C SER A 400 -10.38 30.04 1.98
N LEU A 401 -9.26 30.59 1.49
CA LEU A 401 -7.95 30.44 2.12
C LEU A 401 -7.97 30.86 3.61
N HIS A 402 -8.56 32.01 3.90
CA HIS A 402 -8.68 32.51 5.27
C HIS A 402 -9.48 31.54 6.17
N THR A 403 -10.55 30.96 5.64
CA THR A 403 -11.35 29.96 6.37
C THR A 403 -10.53 28.71 6.66
N LEU A 404 -9.69 28.26 5.74
CA LEU A 404 -8.81 27.11 5.93
C LEU A 404 -7.74 27.38 6.99
N GLU A 405 -7.17 28.59 7.02
CA GLU A 405 -6.23 29.02 8.07
C GLU A 405 -6.89 29.02 9.45
N GLU A 406 -8.09 29.61 9.58
CA GLU A 406 -8.87 29.59 10.83
C GLU A 406 -9.20 28.15 11.28
N MET A 407 -9.60 27.29 10.34
CA MET A 407 -9.85 25.88 10.61
C MET A 407 -8.60 25.17 11.14
N LEU A 408 -7.48 25.34 10.45
CA LEU A 408 -6.22 24.72 10.82
C LEU A 408 -5.76 25.20 12.21
N GLN A 409 -5.90 26.49 12.50
CA GLN A 409 -5.57 27.06 13.81
C GLN A 409 -6.36 26.39 14.94
N GLN A 410 -7.67 26.27 14.78
CA GLN A 410 -8.54 25.67 15.79
C GLN A 410 -8.23 24.18 16.00
N ILE A 411 -8.00 23.44 14.92
CA ILE A 411 -7.62 22.02 14.98
C ILE A 411 -6.32 21.87 15.77
N ILE A 412 -5.30 22.69 15.47
CA ILE A 412 -4.01 22.62 16.17
C ILE A 412 -4.19 22.98 17.65
N GLN A 413 -5.02 23.97 18.00
CA GLN A 413 -5.25 24.36 19.40
C GLN A 413 -5.89 23.25 20.26
N GLU A 414 -6.68 22.37 19.65
CA GLU A 414 -7.31 21.23 20.33
C GLU A 414 -6.36 20.03 20.48
N LEU A 415 -5.25 20.00 19.74
CA LEU A 415 -4.27 18.92 19.77
C LEU A 415 -3.12 19.22 20.75
N PRO A 416 -2.58 18.25 21.49
CA PRO A 416 -1.56 18.55 22.49
C PRO A 416 -0.19 18.91 21.89
N HIS A 417 0.27 18.18 20.87
CA HIS A 417 1.49 18.48 20.11
C HIS A 417 1.29 18.13 18.63
N VAL A 418 1.65 19.05 17.74
CA VAL A 418 1.53 18.90 16.28
C VAL A 418 2.89 19.13 15.62
N TYR A 419 3.35 18.12 14.89
CA TYR A 419 4.58 18.17 14.09
C TYR A 419 4.22 18.18 12.61
N MET A 420 4.65 19.22 11.91
CA MET A 420 4.43 19.38 10.47
C MET A 420 5.75 19.31 9.70
N VAL A 421 5.77 18.53 8.61
CA VAL A 421 6.93 18.43 7.71
C VAL A 421 6.51 18.82 6.29
N LEU A 422 7.07 19.91 5.77
CA LEU A 422 6.80 20.44 4.43
C LEU A 422 8.04 20.31 3.54
N ASP A 423 8.01 19.40 2.57
CA ASP A 423 9.14 19.16 1.67
C ASP A 423 9.04 19.99 0.38
N ALA A 424 10.19 20.48 -0.07
CA ALA A 424 10.39 21.10 -1.38
C ALA A 424 9.52 22.35 -1.64
N MET A 425 9.44 23.29 -0.71
CA MET A 425 8.64 24.53 -0.86
C MET A 425 8.98 25.33 -2.14
N ASP A 426 10.19 25.18 -2.69
CA ASP A 426 10.55 25.78 -3.98
C ASP A 426 9.76 25.23 -5.18
N GLU A 427 9.09 24.08 -5.05
CA GLU A 427 8.23 23.51 -6.09
C GLU A 427 6.78 24.01 -6.00
N CYS A 428 6.45 24.87 -5.03
CA CYS A 428 5.15 25.56 -4.97
C CYS A 428 5.00 26.57 -6.10
N SER A 429 3.84 26.56 -6.77
CA SER A 429 3.53 27.47 -7.89
C SER A 429 3.24 28.91 -7.43
N LYS A 430 2.68 29.07 -6.23
CA LYS A 430 2.28 30.37 -5.65
C LYS A 430 3.04 30.63 -4.34
N ARG A 431 4.35 30.85 -4.45
CA ARG A 431 5.24 30.95 -3.28
C ARG A 431 4.97 32.13 -2.37
N ALA A 432 4.51 33.27 -2.91
CA ALA A 432 4.13 34.42 -2.10
C ALA A 432 2.98 34.05 -1.14
N GLU A 433 1.91 33.44 -1.68
CA GLU A 433 0.78 32.94 -0.88
C GLU A 433 1.22 31.87 0.13
N LEU A 434 2.12 30.95 -0.25
CA LEU A 434 2.68 29.97 0.71
C LEU A 434 3.40 30.65 1.88
N VAL A 435 4.19 31.68 1.60
CA VAL A 435 4.91 32.44 2.62
C VAL A 435 3.94 33.18 3.52
N ASP A 436 2.91 33.83 2.97
CA ASP A 436 1.89 34.56 3.74
C ASP A 436 1.17 33.61 4.72
N ILE A 437 0.89 32.38 4.28
CA ILE A 437 0.34 31.32 5.13
C ILE A 437 1.34 30.98 6.25
N LEU A 438 2.62 30.74 5.93
CA LEU A 438 3.64 30.38 6.93
C LEU A 438 3.87 31.50 7.95
N GLU A 439 3.84 32.76 7.53
CA GLU A 439 3.90 33.93 8.41
C GLU A 439 2.69 33.95 9.35
N THR A 440 1.50 33.65 8.80
CA THR A 440 0.26 33.51 9.59
C THR A 440 0.37 32.39 10.63
N LEU A 441 0.88 31.20 10.25
CA LEU A 441 1.12 30.08 11.18
C LEU A 441 2.08 30.48 12.30
N ALA A 442 3.16 31.18 11.98
CA ALA A 442 4.15 31.65 12.95
C ALA A 442 3.57 32.74 13.87
N ALA A 443 2.73 33.62 13.35
CA ALA A 443 2.08 34.69 14.10
C ALA A 443 1.09 34.15 15.15
N TRP A 444 0.55 32.94 14.98
CA TRP A 444 -0.30 32.32 15.99
C TRP A 444 0.43 31.98 17.30
N GLN A 445 1.77 31.85 17.26
CA GLN A 445 2.62 31.59 18.44
C GLN A 445 2.15 30.37 19.27
N LEU A 446 1.62 29.35 18.59
CA LEU A 446 1.11 28.14 19.21
C LEU A 446 2.25 27.29 19.75
N GLN A 447 2.34 27.17 21.08
CA GLN A 447 3.43 26.51 21.77
C GLN A 447 3.56 25.02 21.43
N ASN A 448 2.46 24.40 20.98
CA ASN A 448 2.35 23.00 20.60
C ASN A 448 2.62 22.72 19.11
N LEU A 449 2.94 23.73 18.31
CA LEU A 449 3.16 23.59 16.87
C LEU A 449 4.66 23.59 16.54
N HIS A 450 5.09 22.57 15.80
CA HIS A 450 6.47 22.40 15.37
C HIS A 450 6.50 22.19 13.85
N ILE A 451 7.09 23.13 13.08
CA ILE A 451 7.10 23.08 11.61
C ILE A 451 8.53 22.94 11.10
N LEU A 452 8.78 21.92 10.27
CA LEU A 452 10.03 21.73 9.55
C LEU A 452 9.78 21.83 8.06
N MET A 453 10.60 22.64 7.40
CA MET A 453 10.48 22.93 5.98
C MET A 453 11.77 22.61 5.25
N THR A 454 11.67 22.12 4.01
CA THR A 454 12.83 21.99 3.11
C THR A 454 12.63 22.78 1.83
N SER A 455 13.69 23.40 1.31
CA SER A 455 13.65 23.99 -0.05
C SER A 455 15.05 24.29 -0.61
N ARG A 456 15.11 24.76 -1.85
CA ARG A 456 16.30 25.46 -2.36
C ARG A 456 16.48 26.80 -1.66
N ARG A 457 17.73 27.25 -1.56
CA ARG A 457 18.07 28.60 -1.10
C ARG A 457 17.83 29.62 -2.22
N GLU A 458 16.57 29.93 -2.46
CA GLU A 458 16.15 30.98 -3.39
C GLU A 458 15.88 32.27 -2.62
N ARG A 459 16.20 33.42 -3.23
CA ARG A 459 16.24 34.70 -2.50
C ARG A 459 14.86 35.13 -2.00
N ASP A 460 13.82 34.87 -2.79
CA ASP A 460 12.42 35.13 -2.46
C ASP A 460 12.01 34.37 -1.19
N ILE A 461 12.31 33.06 -1.11
CA ILE A 461 12.00 32.25 0.06
C ILE A 461 12.84 32.71 1.27
N GLU A 462 14.15 32.89 1.09
CA GLU A 462 15.06 33.29 2.16
C GLU A 462 14.67 34.64 2.75
N SER A 463 14.47 35.67 1.91
CA SER A 463 14.13 37.01 2.39
C SER A 463 12.80 37.06 3.13
N SER A 464 11.83 36.23 2.71
CA SER A 464 10.54 36.22 3.35
C SER A 464 10.54 35.46 4.67
N LEU A 465 11.21 34.31 4.76
CA LEU A 465 11.33 33.58 6.03
C LEU A 465 12.10 34.39 7.10
N GLU A 466 13.09 35.21 6.68
CA GLU A 466 13.82 36.09 7.60
C GLU A 466 12.94 37.15 8.30
N THR A 467 11.73 37.40 7.81
CA THR A 467 10.82 38.38 8.41
C THR A 467 10.19 37.89 9.71
N PHE A 468 9.99 36.59 9.86
CA PHE A 468 9.30 35.99 11.02
C PHE A 468 10.05 34.82 11.69
N MET A 469 11.18 34.36 11.14
CA MET A 469 12.01 33.30 11.71
C MET A 469 13.42 33.79 12.07
N ASP A 470 13.97 33.25 13.16
CA ASP A 470 15.36 33.50 13.56
C ASP A 470 16.35 32.80 12.64
N ARG A 471 17.43 33.49 12.25
CA ARG A 471 18.49 32.93 11.40
C ARG A 471 19.16 31.66 11.93
N GLN A 472 19.10 31.41 13.24
CA GLN A 472 19.66 30.20 13.84
C GLN A 472 18.87 28.93 13.46
N THR A 473 17.62 29.09 13.02
CA THR A 473 16.75 28.01 12.55
C THR A 473 17.00 27.64 11.08
N PHE A 474 17.91 28.34 10.41
CA PHE A 474 18.22 28.15 9.00
C PHE A 474 19.43 27.23 8.89
N ILE A 475 19.22 26.02 8.38
CA ILE A 475 20.27 25.01 8.29
C ILE A 475 20.60 24.79 6.82
N CYS A 476 21.83 25.14 6.47
CA CYS A 476 22.39 24.84 5.18
C CYS A 476 22.85 23.38 5.13
N ILE A 477 22.30 22.60 4.21
CA ILE A 477 22.78 21.25 3.89
C ILE A 477 24.06 21.41 3.07
N GLN A 478 25.18 21.49 3.79
CA GLN A 478 26.52 21.64 3.22
C GLN A 478 27.04 20.32 2.64
N SER A 479 27.93 20.41 1.66
CA SER A 479 28.55 19.26 1.00
C SER A 479 29.24 18.33 1.99
N GLU A 480 29.97 18.87 2.96
CA GLU A 480 30.77 18.10 3.92
C GLU A 480 29.91 17.18 4.80
N LEU A 481 28.66 17.59 5.06
CA LEU A 481 27.71 16.83 5.87
C LEU A 481 27.11 15.66 5.08
N VAL A 482 26.82 15.88 3.79
CA VAL A 482 26.19 14.88 2.92
C VAL A 482 27.19 13.99 2.20
N ASP A 483 28.47 14.35 2.13
CA ASP A 483 29.49 13.58 1.41
C ASP A 483 29.63 12.16 1.97
N LYS A 484 29.52 11.98 3.30
CA LYS A 484 29.50 10.64 3.92
C LYS A 484 28.29 9.82 3.47
N ASP A 485 27.13 10.45 3.35
CA ASP A 485 25.91 9.78 2.91
C ASP A 485 25.95 9.47 1.40
N ILE A 486 26.53 10.35 0.58
CA ILE A 486 26.81 10.10 -0.84
C ILE A 486 27.76 8.92 -0.99
N GLN A 487 28.82 8.85 -0.17
CA GLN A 487 29.78 7.76 -0.17
C GLN A 487 29.10 6.42 0.15
N LYS A 488 28.28 6.37 1.21
CA LYS A 488 27.48 5.18 1.56
C LYS A 488 26.55 4.78 0.41
N TYR A 489 25.85 5.75 -0.18
CA TYR A 489 24.97 5.51 -1.33
C TYR A 489 25.73 4.88 -2.51
N VAL A 490 26.90 5.42 -2.86
CA VAL A 490 27.76 4.89 -3.93
C VAL A 490 28.22 3.46 -3.61
N GLN A 491 28.72 3.22 -2.41
CA GLN A 491 29.21 1.90 -1.99
C GLN A 491 28.11 0.82 -2.04
N ARG A 492 26.90 1.17 -1.60
CA ARG A 492 25.77 0.26 -1.57
C ARG A 492 25.23 -0.04 -2.97
N ARG A 493 25.08 0.99 -3.81
CA ARG A 493 24.72 0.83 -5.24
C ARG A 493 25.72 -0.04 -5.99
N LEU A 494 27.03 0.10 -5.73
CA LEU A 494 28.06 -0.75 -6.34
C LEU A 494 27.99 -2.21 -5.90
N SER A 495 27.43 -2.49 -4.71
CA SER A 495 27.31 -3.84 -4.15
C SER A 495 25.99 -4.51 -4.56
N ASP A 496 24.88 -3.79 -4.44
CA ASP A 496 23.52 -4.35 -4.51
C ASP A 496 22.92 -4.29 -5.92
N ASP A 497 23.31 -3.30 -6.74
CA ASP A 497 22.79 -3.20 -8.11
C ASP A 497 23.40 -4.28 -9.01
N LYS A 498 22.55 -5.13 -9.58
CA LYS A 498 22.94 -6.20 -10.52
C LYS A 498 23.78 -5.69 -11.70
N ARG A 499 23.54 -4.47 -12.17
CA ARG A 499 24.27 -3.85 -13.29
C ARG A 499 25.68 -3.41 -12.88
N LEU A 500 25.87 -3.02 -11.62
CA LEU A 500 27.13 -2.46 -11.08
C LEU A 500 27.95 -3.48 -10.28
N ASN A 501 27.33 -4.55 -9.78
CA ASN A 501 28.00 -5.59 -8.98
C ASN A 501 29.19 -6.22 -9.74
N LYS A 502 29.13 -6.29 -11.08
CA LYS A 502 30.27 -6.71 -11.92
C LYS A 502 31.55 -5.90 -11.69
N TRP A 503 31.42 -4.64 -11.29
CA TRP A 503 32.52 -3.74 -10.92
C TRP A 503 32.85 -3.85 -9.43
N GLY A 504 31.83 -3.98 -8.56
CA GLY A 504 31.97 -4.06 -7.11
C GLY A 504 32.82 -5.23 -6.59
N LYS A 505 32.96 -6.32 -7.37
CA LYS A 505 33.81 -7.47 -7.02
C LYS A 505 35.32 -7.17 -7.05
N ASN A 506 35.77 -6.15 -7.78
CA ASN A 506 37.17 -5.76 -7.83
C ASN A 506 37.40 -4.57 -6.90
N PHE A 507 38.16 -4.80 -5.82
CA PHE A 507 38.44 -3.81 -4.79
C PHE A 507 39.07 -2.52 -5.34
N THR A 508 40.06 -2.63 -6.24
CA THR A 508 40.76 -1.48 -6.83
C THR A 508 39.81 -0.65 -7.69
N LEU A 509 38.99 -1.31 -8.49
CA LEU A 509 38.04 -0.63 -9.37
C LEU A 509 36.91 0.05 -8.58
N ARG A 510 36.46 -0.57 -7.49
CA ARG A 510 35.51 0.01 -6.56
C ARG A 510 36.06 1.31 -5.96
N GLN A 511 37.30 1.30 -5.49
CA GLN A 511 37.96 2.51 -4.96
C GLN A 511 38.15 3.58 -6.04
N GLU A 512 38.52 3.20 -7.27
CA GLU A 512 38.62 4.14 -8.41
C GLU A 512 37.28 4.85 -8.68
N ILE A 513 36.17 4.11 -8.72
CA ILE A 513 34.83 4.68 -8.95
C ILE A 513 34.42 5.58 -7.78
N GLU A 514 34.59 5.10 -6.55
CA GLU A 514 34.22 5.84 -5.34
C GLU A 514 34.98 7.17 -5.25
N ALA A 515 36.31 7.16 -5.42
CA ALA A 515 37.12 8.36 -5.38
C ALA A 515 36.75 9.36 -6.49
N ALA A 516 36.47 8.88 -7.71
CA ALA A 516 36.06 9.73 -8.82
C ALA A 516 34.70 10.38 -8.58
N LEU A 517 33.73 9.63 -8.05
CA LEU A 517 32.40 10.14 -7.76
C LEU A 517 32.41 11.09 -6.57
N MET A 518 33.13 10.77 -5.50
CA MET A 518 33.25 11.68 -4.35
C MET A 518 33.95 12.99 -4.72
N LYS A 519 34.97 12.94 -5.59
CA LYS A 519 35.63 14.14 -6.10
C LYS A 519 34.70 15.02 -6.97
N GLY A 520 33.77 14.42 -7.70
CA GLY A 520 32.90 15.14 -8.65
C GLY A 520 31.54 15.56 -8.09
N ALA A 521 31.04 14.91 -7.03
CA ALA A 521 29.68 15.08 -6.55
C ALA A 521 29.42 16.44 -5.87
N HIS A 522 30.39 16.98 -5.12
CA HIS A 522 30.27 18.26 -4.39
C HIS A 522 28.91 18.43 -3.67
N GLY A 523 28.50 17.42 -2.89
CA GLY A 523 27.22 17.42 -2.19
C GLY A 523 25.96 17.15 -3.04
N MET A 524 26.08 16.83 -4.32
CA MET A 524 24.94 16.53 -5.22
C MET A 524 24.73 15.01 -5.40
N PHE A 525 23.84 14.42 -4.59
CA PHE A 525 23.40 13.03 -4.74
C PHE A 525 22.89 12.69 -6.13
N ARG A 526 22.08 13.58 -6.74
CA ARG A 526 21.51 13.33 -8.07
C ARG A 526 22.60 13.15 -9.13
N TRP A 527 23.68 13.90 -9.03
CA TRP A 527 24.83 13.74 -9.92
C TRP A 527 25.46 12.36 -9.74
N ALA A 528 25.73 11.96 -8.49
CA ALA A 528 26.32 10.64 -8.19
C ALA A 528 25.44 9.49 -8.69
N ALA A 529 24.12 9.59 -8.52
CA ALA A 529 23.15 8.63 -9.03
C ALA A 529 23.21 8.50 -10.56
N CYS A 530 23.14 9.62 -11.29
CA CYS A 530 23.22 9.64 -12.75
C CYS A 530 24.55 9.07 -13.27
N GLN A 531 25.67 9.39 -12.62
CA GLN A 531 26.96 8.82 -13.02
C GLN A 531 27.00 7.31 -12.79
N LEU A 532 26.47 6.81 -11.67
CA LEU A 532 26.39 5.38 -11.42
C LEU A 532 25.53 4.65 -12.47
N ASP A 533 24.39 5.22 -12.87
CA ASP A 533 23.56 4.63 -13.92
C ASP A 533 24.33 4.51 -15.24
N MET A 534 25.02 5.58 -15.64
CA MET A 534 25.90 5.58 -16.83
C MET A 534 27.03 4.54 -16.73
N LEU A 535 27.67 4.41 -15.55
CA LEU A 535 28.71 3.41 -15.32
C LEU A 535 28.16 1.97 -15.33
N GLY A 536 26.87 1.79 -15.03
CA GLY A 536 26.16 0.51 -15.12
C GLY A 536 26.04 0.00 -16.55
N GLU A 537 25.88 0.91 -17.52
CA GLU A 537 25.76 0.61 -18.96
C GLU A 537 27.09 0.19 -19.60
N CYS A 538 28.22 0.54 -18.99
CA CYS A 538 29.54 0.15 -19.49
C CYS A 538 29.66 -1.38 -19.60
N ARG A 539 30.17 -1.87 -20.73
CA ARG A 539 30.36 -3.31 -20.98
C ARG A 539 31.79 -3.80 -20.75
N SER A 540 32.78 -2.91 -20.74
CA SER A 540 34.19 -3.25 -20.55
C SER A 540 34.90 -2.31 -19.56
N ARG A 541 35.99 -2.78 -18.94
CA ARG A 541 36.83 -1.99 -18.02
C ARG A 541 37.45 -0.77 -18.71
N ALA A 542 37.78 -0.88 -20.00
CA ALA A 542 38.34 0.23 -20.77
C ALA A 542 37.32 1.36 -20.97
N THR A 543 36.07 1.02 -21.33
CA THR A 543 34.96 1.99 -21.42
C THR A 543 34.65 2.62 -20.06
N LEU A 544 34.71 1.85 -18.98
CA LEU A 544 34.48 2.36 -17.62
C LEU A 544 35.54 3.38 -17.22
N ARG A 545 36.83 3.07 -17.37
CA ARG A 545 37.92 4.00 -17.04
C ARG A 545 37.91 5.26 -17.93
N LYS A 546 37.51 5.13 -19.19
CA LYS A 546 37.27 6.28 -20.07
C LYS A 546 36.10 7.15 -19.58
N ALA A 547 35.01 6.53 -19.11
CA ALA A 547 33.88 7.25 -18.52
C ALA A 547 34.29 7.97 -17.22
N LEU A 548 35.04 7.31 -16.33
CA LEU A 548 35.53 7.90 -15.07
C LEU A 548 36.44 9.12 -15.28
N THR A 549 37.22 9.13 -16.37
CA THR A 549 38.12 10.26 -16.71
C THR A 549 37.39 11.42 -17.41
N THR A 550 36.17 11.20 -17.90
CA THR A 550 35.36 12.19 -18.63
C THR A 550 34.13 12.66 -17.83
N LEU A 551 34.04 12.29 -16.55
CA LEU A 551 32.93 12.69 -15.69
C LEU A 551 32.83 14.22 -15.62
N PRO A 552 31.67 14.80 -15.90
CA PRO A 552 31.46 16.23 -15.76
C PRO A 552 31.47 16.59 -14.27
N LEU A 553 32.18 17.64 -13.85
CA LEU A 553 32.06 18.14 -12.48
C LEU A 553 30.62 18.59 -12.20
N ALA A 554 30.12 18.37 -10.98
CA ALA A 554 28.85 18.95 -10.56
C ALA A 554 28.95 20.49 -10.67
N LYS A 555 28.24 21.07 -11.63
CA LYS A 555 28.23 22.52 -11.82
C LYS A 555 27.40 23.16 -10.71
N LEU A 556 28.05 23.85 -9.78
CA LEU A 556 27.44 24.78 -8.83
C LEU A 556 27.04 26.08 -9.54
N THR A 557 26.19 26.01 -10.58
CA THR A 557 25.77 27.23 -11.29
C THR A 557 24.53 27.83 -10.64
N ARG A 558 24.68 29.06 -10.13
CA ARG A 558 23.56 30.02 -10.01
C ARG A 558 22.85 30.07 -11.35
N SER A 559 21.55 29.74 -11.36
CA SER A 559 20.60 29.99 -12.45
C SER A 559 21.05 29.58 -13.86
N THR A 560 20.73 28.34 -14.29
CA THR A 560 20.28 28.01 -15.67
C THR A 560 19.84 26.54 -15.76
N PRO A 561 18.83 26.19 -16.59
CA PRO A 561 18.26 24.84 -16.64
C PRO A 561 19.15 23.86 -17.42
N PHE A 562 19.21 22.61 -16.99
CA PHE A 562 19.79 21.50 -17.75
C PHE A 562 18.98 21.25 -19.04
N PRO A 563 19.61 21.06 -20.21
CA PRO A 563 18.93 20.50 -21.37
C PRO A 563 18.74 18.99 -21.16
N PHE A 564 17.51 18.52 -21.28
CA PHE A 564 17.18 17.10 -21.38
C PHE A 564 17.78 16.53 -22.67
N TYR A 565 18.62 15.49 -22.54
CA TYR A 565 18.88 14.57 -23.64
C TYR A 565 17.74 13.55 -23.67
N SER A 566 16.87 13.68 -24.67
CA SER A 566 15.94 12.63 -25.10
C SER A 566 16.73 11.52 -25.81
N GLY A 567 16.61 10.30 -25.30
CA GLY A 567 17.07 9.06 -25.91
C GLY A 567 16.20 7.91 -25.43
#